data_AF-A0AA37MQE0-F1
#
_entry.id   AF-A0AA37MQE0-F1
#
_cell.length_a   1.000
_cell.length_b   1.000
_cell.length_c   1.000
_cell.angle_alpha   90.00
_cell.angle_beta   90.00
_cell.angle_gamma   90.00
#
_symmetry.space_group_name_H-M   'P 1'
#
loop_
_entity.id
_entity.type
_entity.pdbx_description
1 polymer ?
#
loop_
_entity_poly.entity_id
_entity_poly.type
_entity_poly.pdbx_seq_one_letter_code
_entity_poly.pdbx_strand_id
1 'polypeptide(L)'
;MRDALLATVTEEVAAVLAFESLLVDEEKALIAAQPLPALPGIIEHKTALTERISALEKARDEQLNALGFPGGFVGMEAAAADDAAIAAQWALLTAAARRAKQGNNNNGVLIRTRMEYNRKALAALQVAPSKSGFYGPDGRVPGA
;
A
#
# COMPACT_ATOMS: atom_id res chain seq x y z
N MET A 1 31.58 -3.69 -10.60
CA MET A 1 30.84 -4.02 -9.36
C MET A 1 30.09 -2.81 -8.82
N ARG A 2 30.73 -1.64 -8.66
CA ARG A 2 30.00 -0.39 -8.32
C ARG A 2 28.95 0.02 -9.35
N ASP A 3 29.24 -0.13 -10.64
CA ASP A 3 28.24 0.12 -11.71
C ASP A 3 27.01 -0.81 -11.63
N ALA A 4 27.22 -2.05 -11.18
CA ALA A 4 26.13 -3.00 -10.98
C ALA A 4 25.25 -2.60 -9.79
N LEU A 5 25.88 -2.16 -8.69
CA LEU A 5 25.17 -1.61 -7.53
C LEU A 5 24.37 -0.36 -7.93
N LEU A 6 24.99 0.56 -8.68
CA LEU A 6 24.30 1.76 -9.17
C LEU A 6 23.09 1.41 -10.05
N ALA A 7 23.24 0.44 -10.96
CA ALA A 7 22.14 -0.03 -11.80
C ALA A 7 21.00 -0.62 -10.95
N THR A 8 21.31 -1.50 -9.99
CA THR A 8 20.33 -2.10 -9.10
C THR A 8 19.61 -1.05 -8.25
N VAL A 9 20.31 -0.09 -7.66
CA VAL A 9 19.69 0.98 -6.86
C VAL A 9 18.83 1.90 -7.75
N THR A 10 19.24 2.15 -8.99
CA THR A 10 18.42 2.91 -9.96
C THR A 10 17.11 2.17 -10.29
N GLU A 11 17.18 0.85 -10.46
CA GLU A 11 16.00 0.02 -10.64
C GLU A 11 15.10 -0.03 -9.39
N GLU A 12 15.69 -0.08 -8.18
CA GLU A 12 14.94 0.03 -6.92
C GLU A 12 14.19 1.36 -6.85
N VAL A 13 14.85 2.48 -7.18
CA VAL A 13 14.22 3.81 -7.23
C VAL A 13 13.01 3.79 -8.16
N ALA A 14 13.16 3.26 -9.38
CA ALA A 14 12.05 3.17 -10.34
C ALA A 14 10.89 2.30 -9.81
N ALA A 15 11.20 1.15 -9.20
CA ALA A 15 10.19 0.26 -8.64
C ALA A 15 9.44 0.89 -7.45
N VAL A 16 10.15 1.59 -6.55
CA VAL A 16 9.54 2.27 -5.41
C VAL A 16 8.71 3.49 -5.84
N LEU A 17 9.14 4.24 -6.86
CA LEU A 17 8.32 5.32 -7.43
C LEU A 17 7.05 4.78 -8.11
N ALA A 18 7.14 3.65 -8.82
CA ALA A 18 5.95 3.00 -9.36
C ALA A 18 4.99 2.53 -8.25
N PHE A 19 5.53 2.00 -7.15
CA PHE A 19 4.76 1.62 -5.99
C PHE A 19 4.11 2.83 -5.30
N GLU A 20 4.83 3.95 -5.17
CA GLU A 20 4.29 5.21 -4.66
C GLU A 20 3.11 5.69 -5.53
N SER A 21 3.25 5.69 -6.85
CA SER A 21 2.15 6.06 -7.76
C SER A 21 0.95 5.13 -7.60
N LEU A 22 1.18 3.83 -7.46
CA LEU A 22 0.11 2.86 -7.25
C LEU A 22 -0.65 3.11 -5.94
N LEU A 23 0.04 3.52 -4.87
CA LEU A 23 -0.61 3.87 -3.60
C LEU A 23 -1.50 5.12 -3.74
N VAL A 24 -1.09 6.09 -4.56
CA VAL A 24 -1.93 7.27 -4.86
C VAL A 24 -3.17 6.86 -5.65
N ASP A 25 -3.05 5.91 -6.59
CA ASP A 25 -4.21 5.41 -7.33
C ASP A 25 -5.13 4.54 -6.46
N GLU A 26 -4.57 3.77 -5.52
CA GLU A 26 -5.30 3.08 -4.46
C GLU A 26 -6.07 4.08 -3.59
N GLU A 27 -5.46 5.20 -3.19
CA GLU A 27 -6.13 6.26 -2.44
C GLU A 27 -7.34 6.83 -3.20
N LYS A 28 -7.17 7.17 -4.49
CA LYS A 28 -8.26 7.66 -5.34
C LYS A 28 -9.39 6.64 -5.47
N ALA A 29 -9.06 5.37 -5.70
CA ALA A 29 -10.03 4.29 -5.77
C ALA A 29 -10.79 4.17 -4.44
N LEU A 30 -10.09 4.23 -3.30
CA LEU A 30 -10.66 4.21 -1.96
C LEU A 30 -11.45 5.47 -1.61
N ILE A 31 -11.34 6.58 -2.32
CA ILE A 31 -12.18 7.77 -2.13
C ILE A 31 -13.41 7.70 -3.04
N ALA A 32 -13.31 7.07 -4.21
CA ALA A 32 -14.40 6.95 -5.16
C ALA A 32 -15.67 6.30 -4.57
N ALA A 33 -16.82 6.66 -5.14
CA ALA A 33 -18.11 6.10 -4.73
C ALA A 33 -18.18 4.57 -4.91
N GLN A 34 -17.50 4.04 -5.93
CA GLN A 34 -17.46 2.62 -6.27
C GLN A 34 -16.00 2.12 -6.37
N PRO A 35 -15.37 1.73 -5.26
CA PRO A 35 -13.98 1.29 -5.24
C PRO A 35 -13.78 -0.12 -5.83
N LEU A 36 -14.80 -0.98 -5.76
CA LEU A 36 -14.67 -2.43 -6.00
C LEU A 36 -14.14 -2.83 -7.38
N PRO A 37 -14.47 -2.15 -8.50
CA PRO A 37 -13.96 -2.56 -9.82
C PRO A 37 -12.46 -2.34 -9.99
N ALA A 38 -11.88 -1.34 -9.32
CA ALA A 38 -10.47 -0.95 -9.49
C ALA A 38 -9.52 -1.68 -8.52
N LEU A 39 -10.00 -2.06 -7.34
CA LEU A 39 -9.17 -2.63 -6.28
C LEU A 39 -8.46 -3.95 -6.65
N PRO A 40 -9.07 -4.93 -7.36
CA PRO A 40 -8.40 -6.18 -7.69
C PRO A 40 -7.11 -5.98 -8.50
N GLY A 41 -7.16 -5.17 -9.57
CA GLY A 41 -5.98 -4.88 -10.38
C GLY A 41 -4.90 -4.11 -9.61
N ILE A 42 -5.30 -3.22 -8.71
CA ILE A 42 -4.37 -2.51 -7.81
C ILE A 42 -3.66 -3.49 -6.88
N ILE A 43 -4.37 -4.46 -6.31
CA ILE A 43 -3.79 -5.48 -5.41
C ILE A 43 -2.79 -6.38 -6.17
N GLU A 44 -3.13 -6.79 -7.39
CA GLU A 44 -2.24 -7.59 -8.24
C GLU A 44 -0.93 -6.84 -8.54
N HIS A 45 -1.04 -5.58 -8.99
CA HIS A 45 0.14 -4.73 -9.25
C HIS A 45 0.96 -4.47 -7.98
N LYS A 46 0.29 -4.30 -6.82
CA LYS A 46 0.95 -4.06 -5.52
C LYS A 46 1.78 -5.26 -5.09
N THR A 47 1.24 -6.47 -5.27
CA THR A 47 1.94 -7.73 -5.01
C THR A 47 3.16 -7.85 -5.91
N ALA A 48 3.00 -7.68 -7.23
CA ALA A 48 4.09 -7.79 -8.20
C ALA A 48 5.23 -6.79 -7.92
N LEU A 49 4.89 -5.52 -7.60
CA LEU A 49 5.89 -4.51 -7.26
C LEU A 49 6.60 -4.82 -5.93
N THR A 50 5.89 -5.34 -4.93
CA THR A 50 6.49 -5.71 -3.63
C THR A 50 7.48 -6.86 -3.79
N GLU A 51 7.14 -7.86 -4.60
CA GLU A 51 8.05 -8.96 -4.94
C GLU A 51 9.29 -8.46 -5.69
N ARG A 52 9.10 -7.55 -6.66
CA ARG A 52 10.20 -6.94 -7.41
C ARG A 52 11.14 -6.14 -6.50
N ILE A 53 10.60 -5.31 -5.61
CA ILE A 53 11.40 -4.55 -4.64
C ILE A 53 12.18 -5.51 -3.74
N SER A 54 11.54 -6.57 -3.22
CA SER A 54 12.20 -7.56 -2.38
C SER A 54 13.34 -8.31 -3.09
N ALA A 55 13.19 -8.58 -4.39
CA ALA A 55 14.23 -9.21 -5.18
C ALA A 55 15.43 -8.27 -5.42
N LEU A 56 15.16 -7.00 -5.69
CA LEU A 56 16.20 -5.99 -5.88
C LEU A 56 16.95 -5.70 -4.58
N GLU A 57 16.27 -5.65 -3.43
CA GLU A 57 16.90 -5.48 -2.12
C GLU A 57 17.91 -6.60 -1.81
N LYS A 58 17.56 -7.86 -2.15
CA LYS A 58 18.48 -9.00 -2.01
C LYS A 58 19.69 -8.86 -2.93
N ALA A 59 19.47 -8.50 -4.19
CA ALA A 59 20.55 -8.29 -5.16
C ALA A 59 21.49 -7.16 -4.70
N ARG A 60 20.94 -6.06 -4.19
CA ARG A 60 21.71 -4.95 -3.60
C ARG A 60 22.56 -5.44 -2.43
N ASP A 61 21.97 -6.20 -1.50
CA ASP A 61 22.71 -6.70 -0.33
C ASP A 61 23.83 -7.68 -0.72
N GLU A 62 23.62 -8.54 -1.73
CA GLU A 62 24.67 -9.39 -2.30
C GLU A 62 25.81 -8.57 -2.94
N GLN A 63 25.47 -7.52 -3.67
CA GLN A 63 26.45 -6.62 -4.29
C GLN A 63 27.23 -5.80 -3.25
N LEU A 64 26.57 -5.34 -2.17
CA LEU A 64 27.23 -4.67 -1.04
C LEU A 64 28.23 -5.60 -0.36
N ASN A 65 27.82 -6.85 -0.09
CA ASN A 65 28.71 -7.86 0.49
C ASN A 65 29.93 -8.13 -0.41
N ALA A 66 29.73 -8.18 -1.73
CA ALA A 66 30.83 -8.36 -2.69
C ALA A 66 31.79 -7.16 -2.74
N LEU A 67 31.32 -5.96 -2.40
CA LEU A 67 32.13 -4.75 -2.25
C LEU A 67 32.77 -4.62 -0.86
N GLY A 68 32.51 -5.55 0.07
CA GLY A 68 33.04 -5.55 1.42
C GLY A 68 32.23 -4.71 2.42
N PHE A 69 31.04 -4.24 2.03
CA PHE A 69 30.11 -3.52 2.91
C PHE A 69 29.09 -4.48 3.54
N PRO A 70 28.57 -4.18 4.74
CA PRO A 70 27.45 -4.93 5.30
C PRO A 70 26.19 -4.72 4.46
N GLY A 71 25.25 -5.68 4.45
CA GLY A 71 23.95 -5.48 3.80
C GLY A 71 23.10 -4.39 4.45
N GLY A 72 22.07 -3.93 3.72
CA GLY A 72 21.08 -2.98 4.22
C GLY A 72 21.58 -1.53 4.33
N PHE A 73 20.94 -0.77 5.22
CA PHE A 73 21.09 0.69 5.32
C PHE A 73 22.55 1.13 5.57
N VAL A 74 23.25 0.46 6.50
CA VAL A 74 24.63 0.82 6.87
C VAL A 74 25.59 0.63 5.69
N GLY A 75 25.42 -0.43 4.90
CA GLY A 75 26.23 -0.65 3.71
C GLY A 75 25.97 0.37 2.61
N MET A 76 24.71 0.73 2.41
CA MET A 76 24.35 1.76 1.46
C MET A 76 24.89 3.13 1.84
N GLU A 77 24.89 3.50 3.12
CA GLU A 77 25.53 4.75 3.56
C GLU A 77 27.05 4.74 3.33
N ALA A 78 27.71 3.62 3.61
CA ALA A 78 29.14 3.48 3.34
C ALA A 78 29.45 3.55 1.84
N ALA A 79 28.68 2.85 1.00
CA ALA A 79 28.83 2.89 -0.45
C ALA A 79 28.51 4.27 -1.04
N ALA A 80 27.53 4.99 -0.48
CA ALA A 80 27.18 6.35 -0.87
C ALA A 80 28.24 7.39 -0.46
N ALA A 81 28.91 7.20 0.68
CA ALA A 81 30.00 8.09 1.10
C ALA A 81 31.17 8.08 0.10
N ASP A 82 31.40 6.94 -0.54
CA ASP A 82 32.49 6.72 -1.49
C ASP A 82 32.13 7.09 -2.95
N ASP A 83 30.84 7.26 -3.28
CA ASP A 83 30.36 7.44 -4.65
C ASP A 83 29.13 8.37 -4.73
N ALA A 84 29.31 9.53 -5.37
CA ALA A 84 28.26 10.55 -5.49
C ALA A 84 27.05 10.11 -6.33
N ALA A 85 27.23 9.22 -7.32
CA ALA A 85 26.12 8.72 -8.13
C ALA A 85 25.24 7.76 -7.30
N ILE A 86 25.88 6.89 -6.52
CA ILE A 86 25.18 6.00 -5.58
C ILE A 86 24.48 6.82 -4.50
N ALA A 87 25.14 7.85 -3.95
CA ALA A 87 24.54 8.75 -2.97
C ALA A 87 23.27 9.42 -3.48
N ALA A 88 23.28 9.90 -4.73
CA ALA A 88 22.12 10.53 -5.35
C ALA A 88 20.93 9.56 -5.48
N GLN A 89 21.18 8.34 -5.98
CA GLN A 89 20.11 7.33 -6.11
C GLN A 89 19.60 6.84 -4.76
N TRP A 90 20.50 6.68 -3.78
CA TRP A 90 20.12 6.30 -2.42
C TRP A 90 19.24 7.36 -1.72
N ALA A 91 19.55 8.64 -1.91
CA ALA A 91 18.72 9.74 -1.41
C ALA A 91 17.32 9.72 -2.05
N LEU A 92 17.24 9.47 -3.36
CA LEU A 92 15.96 9.33 -4.05
C LEU A 92 15.15 8.12 -3.55
N LEU A 93 15.81 6.97 -3.37
CA LEU A 93 15.19 5.74 -2.89
C LEU A 93 14.61 5.93 -1.49
N THR A 94 15.39 6.47 -0.56
CA THR A 94 14.95 6.71 0.82
C THR A 94 13.82 7.74 0.90
N ALA A 95 13.85 8.78 0.07
CA ALA A 95 12.76 9.75 -0.03
C ALA A 95 11.47 9.11 -0.58
N ALA A 96 11.56 8.32 -1.66
CA ALA A 96 10.42 7.62 -2.24
C ALA A 96 9.84 6.59 -1.27
N ALA A 97 10.67 5.81 -0.58
CA ALA A 97 10.23 4.83 0.42
C ALA A 97 9.49 5.51 1.59
N ARG A 98 9.95 6.68 2.04
CA ARG A 98 9.23 7.46 3.07
C ARG A 98 7.84 7.90 2.60
N ARG A 99 7.71 8.39 1.36
CA ARG A 99 6.41 8.79 0.79
C ARG A 99 5.49 7.58 0.60
N ALA A 100 6.01 6.48 0.08
CA ALA A 100 5.26 5.22 -0.04
C ALA A 100 4.75 4.73 1.33
N LYS A 101 5.58 4.77 2.38
CA LYS A 101 5.16 4.43 3.74
C LYS A 101 4.01 5.31 4.23
N GLN A 102 4.08 6.63 3.98
CA GLN A 102 3.01 7.55 4.34
C GLN A 102 1.72 7.26 3.56
N GLY A 103 1.81 7.06 2.24
CA GLY A 103 0.64 6.72 1.41
C GLY A 103 -0.02 5.41 1.85
N ASN A 104 0.78 4.38 2.16
CA ASN A 104 0.25 3.11 2.64
C ASN A 104 -0.46 3.24 4.00
N ASN A 105 0.06 4.09 4.90
CA ASN A 105 -0.61 4.39 6.17
C ASN A 105 -1.95 5.09 5.96
N ASN A 106 -2.00 6.08 5.06
CA ASN A 106 -3.23 6.79 4.71
C ASN A 106 -4.29 5.83 4.13
N ASN A 107 -3.91 4.99 3.17
CA ASN A 107 -4.79 3.98 2.59
C ASN A 107 -5.33 3.02 3.67
N GLY A 108 -4.47 2.61 4.60
CA GLY A 108 -4.87 1.79 5.74
C GLY A 108 -5.93 2.45 6.63
N VAL A 109 -5.85 3.77 6.87
CA VAL A 109 -6.88 4.53 7.60
C VAL A 109 -8.19 4.53 6.81
N LEU A 110 -8.17 4.85 5.52
CA LEU A 110 -9.36 4.88 4.67
C LEU A 110 -10.09 3.53 4.64
N ILE A 111 -9.35 2.44 4.50
CA ILE A 111 -9.90 1.07 4.54
C ILE A 111 -10.61 0.82 5.87
N ARG A 112 -9.97 1.14 7.01
CA ARG A 112 -10.57 0.96 8.33
C ARG A 112 -11.85 1.79 8.50
N THR A 113 -11.83 3.06 8.10
CA THR A 113 -13.00 3.95 8.19
C THR A 113 -14.18 3.41 7.37
N ARG A 114 -13.93 2.94 6.14
CA ARG A 114 -14.97 2.31 5.32
C ARG A 114 -15.53 1.03 5.93
N MET A 115 -14.68 0.19 6.50
CA MET A 115 -15.10 -1.04 7.17
C MET A 115 -15.97 -0.76 8.41
N GLU A 116 -15.63 0.27 9.20
CA GLU A 116 -16.43 0.71 10.33
C GLU A 116 -17.79 1.26 9.90
N TYR A 117 -17.82 2.10 8.86
CA TYR A 117 -19.08 2.61 8.29
C TYR A 117 -19.98 1.47 7.81
N ASN A 118 -19.44 0.52 7.04
CA ASN A 118 -20.18 -0.64 6.54
C ASN A 118 -20.73 -1.50 7.69
N ARG A 119 -19.94 -1.75 8.74
CA ARG A 119 -20.42 -2.46 9.94
C ARG A 119 -21.57 -1.74 10.62
N LYS A 120 -21.48 -0.42 10.82
CA LYS A 120 -22.54 0.39 11.43
C LYS A 120 -23.81 0.40 10.57
N ALA A 121 -23.67 0.54 9.26
CA ALA A 121 -24.79 0.49 8.32
C ALA A 121 -25.50 -0.86 8.34
N LEU A 122 -24.74 -1.97 8.30
CA LEU A 122 -25.29 -3.32 8.43
C LEU A 122 -26.00 -3.52 9.77
N ALA A 123 -25.40 -3.07 10.88
CA ALA A 123 -26.03 -3.13 12.19
C ALA A 123 -27.35 -2.34 12.23
N ALA A 124 -27.40 -1.14 11.66
CA ALA A 124 -28.62 -0.34 11.58
C ALA A 124 -29.72 -1.03 10.74
N LEU A 125 -29.35 -1.65 9.62
CA LEU A 125 -30.28 -2.43 8.79
C LEU A 125 -30.77 -3.71 9.49
N GLN A 126 -29.94 -4.35 10.32
CA GLN A 126 -30.29 -5.54 11.10
C GLN A 126 -31.14 -5.21 12.33
N VAL A 127 -30.94 -4.04 12.94
CA VAL A 127 -31.71 -3.55 14.10
C VAL A 127 -33.05 -2.95 13.67
N ALA A 128 -33.22 -2.57 12.39
CA ALA A 128 -34.53 -2.23 11.86
C ALA A 128 -35.44 -3.47 11.97
N PRO A 129 -36.50 -3.44 12.81
CA PRO A 129 -37.37 -4.60 12.96
C PRO A 129 -37.96 -4.93 11.59
N SER A 130 -37.84 -6.20 11.18
CA SER A 130 -38.70 -6.79 10.16
C SER A 130 -40.13 -6.50 10.61
N LYS A 131 -40.76 -5.48 9.99
CA LYS A 131 -42.12 -4.98 10.23
C LYS A 131 -42.84 -5.88 11.23
N SER A 132 -42.80 -5.52 12.52
CA SER A 132 -43.74 -6.07 13.49
C SER A 132 -45.10 -5.90 12.84
N GLY A 133 -45.68 -7.01 12.40
CA GLY A 133 -46.91 -7.03 11.62
C GLY A 133 -48.02 -6.43 12.47
N PHE A 134 -48.23 -5.12 12.34
CA PHE A 134 -49.38 -4.41 12.88
C PHE A 134 -50.67 -4.71 12.09
N TYR A 135 -50.61 -5.70 11.18
CA TYR A 135 -51.73 -6.23 10.45
C TYR A 135 -51.66 -7.74 10.52
N GLY A 136 -52.54 -8.34 11.33
CA GLY A 136 -52.90 -9.74 11.16
C GLY A 136 -53.58 -9.95 9.80
N PRO A 137 -53.69 -11.20 9.31
CA PRO A 137 -54.37 -11.52 8.03
C PRO A 137 -55.79 -10.93 7.90
N ASP A 138 -56.45 -10.61 9.02
CA ASP A 138 -57.81 -10.04 9.09
C ASP A 138 -57.86 -8.52 9.31
N GLY A 139 -56.76 -7.78 9.15
CA GLY A 139 -56.84 -6.32 9.09
C GLY A 139 -57.05 -5.58 10.42
N ARG A 140 -57.19 -6.27 11.56
CA ARG A 140 -57.58 -5.66 12.84
C ARG A 140 -56.39 -5.30 13.74
N VAL A 141 -56.44 -4.09 14.28
CA VAL A 141 -55.61 -3.62 15.39
C VAL A 141 -56.23 -4.10 16.71
N PRO A 142 -55.47 -4.68 17.66
CA PRO A 142 -56.01 -5.05 18.96
C PRO A 142 -56.25 -3.77 19.78
N GLY A 143 -57.51 -3.43 20.01
CA GLY A 143 -57.89 -2.35 20.92
C GLY A 143 -58.81 -1.30 20.29
N ALA A 144 -60.07 -1.69 20.06
CA ALA A 144 -61.25 -0.82 20.15
C ALA A 144 -62.50 -1.71 20.31
#